data_AF-A0A7X0D7E3-F1
#
_entry.id   AF-A0A7X0D7E3-F1
#
_cell.length_a   1.000
_cell.length_b   1.000
_cell.length_c   1.000
_cell.angle_alpha   90.00
_cell.angle_beta   90.00
_cell.angle_gamma   90.00
#
_symmetry.space_group_name_H-M   'P 1'
#
loop_
_entity.id
_entity.type
_entity.pdbx_description
1 polymer ?
#
loop_
_entity_poly.entity_id
_entity_poly.type
_entity_poly.pdbx_seq_one_letter_code
_entity_poly.pdbx_strand_id
1 'polypeptide(L)'
;MTTRIAHSSAAIDGSHTATSDVLNWLTERCRAQGIRVERIPFAELDRWCFQEGTGKLLHQTGRFFSVEGLHVKVGHNPHEEWRQRIISQPEVGILGILAKEFDGVLHFLLQAKMEPGNLGLVQLAPTVQATRSNYTKVHNGADVPYLRHFMRPNRSRVIADVLQSEHGS
;
A
#
# COMPACT_ATOMS: atom_id res chain seq x y z
N MET A 1 17.42 4.33 -20.22
CA MET A 1 16.18 4.17 -19.42
C MET A 1 15.19 5.30 -19.71
N THR A 2 15.59 6.56 -19.59
CA THR A 2 14.76 7.75 -19.85
C THR A 2 14.00 7.72 -21.18
N THR A 3 14.68 7.37 -22.28
CA THR A 3 14.03 7.24 -23.61
C THR A 3 12.94 6.17 -23.64
N ARG A 4 13.10 5.06 -22.91
CA ARG A 4 12.12 3.96 -22.85
C ARG A 4 10.87 4.36 -22.07
N ILE A 5 11.06 5.12 -20.98
CA ILE A 5 9.95 5.68 -20.18
C ILE A 5 9.18 6.71 -21.00
N ALA A 6 9.90 7.63 -21.68
CA ALA A 6 9.28 8.63 -22.54
C ALA A 6 8.46 7.97 -23.68
N HIS A 7 9.01 6.93 -24.31
CA HIS A 7 8.30 6.16 -25.33
C HIS A 7 7.03 5.50 -24.77
N SER A 8 7.13 4.83 -23.62
CA SER A 8 5.98 4.22 -22.92
C SER A 8 4.90 5.24 -22.57
N SER A 9 5.28 6.43 -22.08
CA SER A 9 4.31 7.48 -21.74
C SER A 9 3.54 8.05 -22.92
N ALA A 10 4.07 7.94 -24.15
CA ALA A 10 3.42 8.37 -25.37
C ALA A 10 2.54 7.28 -26.01
N ALA A 11 2.72 6.02 -25.61
CA ALA A 11 1.95 4.89 -26.12
C ALA A 11 0.65 4.73 -25.32
N ILE A 12 -0.49 5.01 -25.96
CA ILE A 12 -1.82 4.90 -25.34
C ILE A 12 -2.49 3.52 -25.54
N ASP A 13 -2.02 2.77 -26.53
CA ASP A 13 -2.48 1.42 -26.84
C ASP A 13 -1.59 0.39 -26.12
N GLY A 14 -2.14 -0.26 -25.10
CA GLY A 14 -1.46 -1.32 -24.37
C GLY A 14 -1.64 -2.70 -25.01
N SER A 15 -0.70 -3.62 -24.80
CA SER A 15 -0.71 -4.96 -25.40
C SER A 15 -1.76 -5.94 -24.82
N HIS A 16 -2.49 -5.57 -23.77
CA HIS A 16 -3.35 -6.50 -23.02
C HIS A 16 -4.79 -6.01 -22.78
N THR A 17 -4.95 -4.83 -22.18
CA THR A 17 -6.26 -4.26 -21.85
C THR A 17 -6.31 -2.85 -22.39
N ALA A 18 -7.34 -2.54 -23.18
CA ALA A 18 -7.56 -1.16 -23.61
C ALA A 18 -7.89 -0.30 -22.40
N THR A 19 -7.38 0.93 -22.36
CA THR A 19 -7.59 1.85 -21.24
C THR A 19 -9.08 2.09 -20.95
N SER A 20 -9.92 2.08 -21.99
CA SER A 20 -11.39 2.18 -21.89
C SER A 20 -12.02 1.06 -21.07
N ASP A 21 -11.41 -0.13 -21.06
CA ASP A 21 -11.98 -1.33 -20.45
C ASP A 21 -11.56 -1.48 -18.99
N VAL A 22 -10.57 -0.71 -18.52
CA VAL A 22 -10.00 -0.81 -17.17
C VAL A 22 -11.06 -0.60 -16.08
N LEU A 23 -11.98 0.35 -16.27
CA LEU A 23 -13.04 0.62 -15.29
C LEU A 23 -14.05 -0.53 -15.20
N ASN A 24 -14.40 -1.13 -16.33
CA ASN A 24 -15.27 -2.30 -16.38
C ASN A 24 -14.58 -3.49 -15.72
N TRP A 25 -13.32 -3.73 -16.05
CA TRP A 25 -12.50 -4.77 -15.43
C TRP A 25 -12.41 -4.59 -13.90
N LEU A 26 -12.13 -3.39 -13.38
CA LEU A 26 -12.13 -3.14 -11.93
C LEU A 26 -13.49 -3.43 -11.28
N THR A 27 -14.59 -3.05 -11.96
CA THR A 27 -15.95 -3.31 -11.49
C THR A 27 -16.22 -4.82 -11.41
N GLU A 28 -15.81 -5.58 -12.42
CA GLU A 28 -15.91 -7.05 -12.43
C GLU A 28 -15.05 -7.67 -11.32
N ARG A 29 -13.81 -7.17 -11.11
CA ARG A 29 -12.94 -7.62 -10.02
C ARG A 29 -13.54 -7.35 -8.64
N CYS A 30 -14.22 -6.22 -8.46
CA CYS A 30 -14.93 -5.89 -7.23
C CYS A 30 -16.11 -6.84 -6.98
N ARG A 31 -16.98 -7.04 -7.97
CA ARG A 31 -18.12 -7.96 -7.88
C ARG A 31 -17.69 -9.39 -7.56
N ALA A 32 -16.61 -9.87 -8.16
CA ALA A 32 -16.12 -11.22 -7.98
C ALA A 32 -15.60 -11.53 -6.55
N GLN A 33 -15.26 -10.50 -5.75
CA GLN A 33 -14.74 -10.71 -4.39
C GLN A 33 -15.84 -10.82 -3.32
N GLY A 34 -17.01 -10.22 -3.55
CA GLY A 34 -18.15 -10.33 -2.61
C GLY A 34 -17.89 -9.75 -1.21
N ILE A 35 -16.96 -8.80 -1.07
CA ILE A 35 -16.55 -8.24 0.21
C ILE A 35 -17.47 -7.11 0.64
N ARG A 36 -17.80 -7.08 1.93
CA ARG A 36 -18.58 -6.02 2.59
C ARG A 36 -17.76 -5.43 3.73
N VAL A 37 -17.77 -4.11 3.84
CA VAL A 37 -17.08 -3.36 4.90
C VAL A 37 -18.12 -2.63 5.71
N GLU A 38 -18.06 -2.77 7.03
CA GLU A 38 -18.98 -2.14 7.97
C GLU A 38 -18.21 -1.40 9.06
N ARG A 39 -18.80 -0.31 9.56
CA ARG A 39 -18.29 0.38 10.74
C ARG A 39 -18.79 -0.36 11.97
N ILE A 40 -17.88 -0.67 12.88
CA ILE A 40 -18.17 -1.32 14.15
C ILE A 40 -17.64 -0.48 15.34
N PRO A 41 -18.24 -0.59 16.52
CA PRO A 41 -17.69 -0.03 17.76
C PRO A 41 -16.31 -0.62 18.09
N PHE A 42 -15.46 0.13 18.80
CA PHE A 42 -14.15 -0.36 19.24
C PHE A 42 -14.22 -1.63 20.10
N ALA A 43 -15.30 -1.79 20.88
CA ALA A 43 -15.50 -2.97 21.73
C ALA A 43 -15.70 -4.27 20.94
N GLU A 44 -16.02 -4.17 19.64
CA GLU A 44 -16.22 -5.32 18.75
C GLU A 44 -14.98 -5.64 17.90
N LEU A 45 -13.88 -4.89 18.06
CA LEU A 45 -12.66 -5.20 17.34
C LEU A 45 -12.07 -6.54 17.80
N ASP A 46 -11.97 -7.50 16.89
CA ASP A 46 -11.24 -8.74 17.12
C ASP A 46 -9.73 -8.48 17.16
N ARG A 47 -9.06 -8.93 18.23
CA ARG A 47 -7.60 -8.87 18.43
C ARG A 47 -6.96 -7.48 18.43
N TRP A 48 -7.74 -6.41 18.49
CA TRP A 48 -7.26 -5.06 18.80
C TRP A 48 -7.73 -4.64 20.18
N CYS A 49 -6.89 -3.92 20.91
CA CYS A 49 -7.24 -3.40 22.22
C CYS A 49 -6.58 -2.06 22.50
N PHE A 50 -7.15 -1.33 23.46
CA PHE A 50 -6.49 -0.20 24.09
C PHE A 50 -5.54 -0.70 25.16
N GLN A 51 -4.27 -0.35 25.06
CA GLN A 51 -3.26 -0.67 26.06
C GLN A 51 -3.50 0.12 27.35
N GLU A 52 -3.52 -0.58 28.49
CA GLU A 52 -3.66 0.05 29.81
C GLU A 52 -2.48 1.01 30.10
N GLY A 53 -2.77 2.12 30.76
CA GLY A 53 -1.81 3.17 31.09
C GLY A 53 -1.50 4.13 29.94
N THR A 54 -1.35 3.66 28.70
CA THR A 54 -1.01 4.52 27.54
C THR A 54 -2.22 4.93 26.71
N GLY A 55 -3.28 4.11 26.68
CA GLY A 55 -4.45 4.32 25.83
C GLY A 55 -4.18 4.10 24.33
N LYS A 56 -3.03 3.52 23.96
CA LYS A 56 -2.70 3.21 22.55
C LYS A 56 -3.61 2.11 22.02
N LEU A 57 -4.17 2.28 20.82
CA LEU A 57 -4.87 1.20 20.12
C LEU A 57 -3.84 0.37 19.35
N LEU A 58 -3.76 -0.93 19.61
CA LEU A 58 -2.80 -1.82 18.97
C LEU A 58 -3.37 -3.22 18.75
N HIS A 59 -2.79 -3.95 17.80
CA HIS A 59 -3.10 -5.36 17.58
C HIS A 59 -2.34 -6.22 18.61
N GLN A 60 -3.00 -7.24 19.16
CA GLN A 60 -2.46 -8.11 20.22
C GLN A 60 -1.14 -8.81 19.85
N THR A 61 -0.85 -8.97 18.56
CA THR A 61 0.41 -9.57 18.08
C THR A 61 1.58 -8.58 17.96
N GLY A 62 1.36 -7.29 18.20
CA GLY A 62 2.34 -6.22 17.95
C GLY A 62 2.65 -5.96 16.47
N ARG A 63 1.77 -6.40 15.54
CA ARG A 63 1.92 -6.19 14.09
C ARG A 63 0.93 -5.15 13.58
N PHE A 64 0.99 -4.89 12.26
CA PHE A 64 0.23 -3.85 11.58
C PHE A 64 0.70 -2.47 12.03
N PHE A 65 -0.19 -1.66 12.55
CA PHE A 65 0.07 -0.31 13.05
C PHE A 65 -0.52 -0.16 14.45
N SER A 66 -0.13 0.90 15.14
CA SER A 66 -0.81 1.41 16.33
C SER A 66 -1.40 2.79 16.05
N VAL A 67 -2.43 3.16 16.81
CA VAL A 67 -2.90 4.55 16.90
C VAL A 67 -2.42 5.11 18.24
N GLU A 68 -1.62 6.16 18.17
CA GLU A 68 -0.92 6.75 19.31
C GLU A 68 -1.20 8.24 19.44
N GLY A 69 -0.85 8.83 20.59
CA GLY A 69 -0.85 10.27 20.77
C GLY A 69 0.48 10.87 20.33
N LEU A 70 0.43 11.96 19.55
CA LEU A 70 1.56 12.79 19.20
C LEU A 70 1.40 14.17 19.81
N HIS A 71 2.46 14.67 20.43
CA HIS A 71 2.55 16.03 20.94
C HIS A 71 3.57 16.79 20.11
N VAL A 72 3.11 17.81 19.39
CA VAL A 72 3.95 18.61 18.51
C VAL A 72 4.18 19.97 19.15
N LYS A 73 5.43 20.44 19.13
CA LYS A 73 5.85 21.78 19.50
C LYS A 73 6.72 22.32 18.38
N VAL A 74 6.29 23.38 17.71
CA VAL A 74 7.08 24.05 16.67
C VAL A 74 7.61 25.38 17.23
N GLY A 75 8.91 25.63 17.04
CA GLY A 75 9.55 26.89 17.42
C GLY A 75 9.46 27.27 18.91
N HIS A 76 9.40 28.57 19.17
CA HIS A 76 9.25 29.18 20.51
C HIS A 76 7.90 29.89 20.67
N ASN A 77 6.98 29.69 19.73
CA ASN A 77 5.69 30.36 19.70
C ASN A 77 4.65 29.52 20.47
N PRO A 78 3.97 30.05 21.50
CA PRO A 78 3.01 29.28 22.30
C PRO A 78 1.75 28.83 21.52
N HIS A 79 1.52 29.35 20.31
CA HIS A 79 0.42 28.93 19.42
C HIS A 79 0.78 27.76 18.48
N GLU A 80 2.00 27.21 18.60
CA GLU A 80 2.51 26.11 17.78
C GLU A 80 2.64 24.79 18.56
N GLU A 81 1.81 24.61 19.59
CA GLU A 81 1.73 23.38 20.40
C GLU A 81 0.37 22.72 20.25
N TRP A 82 0.33 21.47 19.82
CA TRP A 82 -0.91 20.70 19.73
C TRP A 82 -0.71 19.21 19.99
N ARG A 83 -1.81 18.54 20.31
CA ARG A 83 -1.87 17.09 20.47
C ARG A 83 -2.81 16.50 19.45
N GLN A 84 -2.38 15.44 18.81
CA GLN A 84 -3.19 14.72 17.84
C GLN A 84 -3.01 13.22 17.98
N ARG A 85 -3.82 12.47 17.23
CA ARG A 85 -3.58 11.04 17.02
C ARG A 85 -2.67 10.87 15.82
N ILE A 86 -1.85 9.84 15.84
CA ILE A 86 -0.99 9.47 14.72
C ILE A 86 -1.05 7.95 14.52
N ILE A 87 -0.92 7.52 13.26
CA ILE A 87 -0.72 6.11 12.92
C ILE A 87 0.77 5.85 12.97
N SER A 88 1.19 4.89 13.79
CA SER A 88 2.58 4.48 13.92
C SER A 88 2.75 3.05 13.41
N GLN A 89 3.61 2.88 12.41
CA GLN A 89 4.00 1.57 11.89
C GLN A 89 5.52 1.58 11.67
N PRO A 90 6.32 1.06 12.62
CA PRO A 90 7.78 1.08 12.55
C PRO A 90 8.33 -0.01 11.62
N GLU A 91 7.69 -0.20 10.46
CA GLU A 91 8.10 -1.14 9.43
C GLU A 91 8.16 -0.45 8.07
N VAL A 92 9.22 -0.70 7.31
CA VAL A 92 9.29 -0.28 5.91
C VAL A 92 8.55 -1.30 5.05
N GLY A 93 7.56 -0.82 4.30
CA GLY A 93 6.86 -1.59 3.28
C GLY A 93 7.58 -1.59 1.94
N ILE A 94 7.22 -2.54 1.08
CA ILE A 94 7.62 -2.58 -0.33
C ILE A 94 6.42 -2.16 -1.16
N LEU A 95 6.61 -1.11 -1.96
CA LEU A 95 5.72 -0.67 -3.04
C LEU A 95 6.47 -0.87 -4.36
N GLY A 96 6.24 -2.00 -5.01
CA GLY A 96 6.99 -2.44 -6.17
C GLY A 96 6.13 -2.53 -7.43
N ILE A 97 6.59 -1.91 -8.52
CA ILE A 97 5.98 -2.05 -9.85
C ILE A 97 6.98 -2.78 -10.76
N LEU A 98 6.57 -3.91 -11.32
CA LEU A 98 7.32 -4.61 -12.35
C LEU A 98 7.12 -3.93 -13.70
N ALA A 99 8.22 -3.77 -14.42
CA ALA A 99 8.20 -3.32 -15.80
C ALA A 99 8.70 -4.43 -16.74
N LYS A 100 8.05 -4.57 -17.90
CA LYS A 100 8.44 -5.51 -18.95
C LYS A 100 8.11 -4.92 -20.31
N GLU A 101 8.99 -5.15 -21.30
CA GLU A 101 8.70 -4.76 -22.67
C GLU A 101 7.83 -5.79 -23.39
N PHE A 102 6.86 -5.26 -24.12
CA PHE A 102 6.02 -5.96 -25.09
C PHE A 102 6.00 -5.09 -26.35
N ASP A 103 6.31 -5.67 -27.50
CA ASP A 103 6.30 -4.98 -28.80
C ASP A 103 7.11 -3.67 -28.82
N GLY A 104 8.25 -3.65 -28.10
CA GLY A 104 9.13 -2.48 -27.98
C GLY A 104 8.65 -1.38 -27.02
N VAL A 105 7.50 -1.57 -26.36
CA VAL A 105 6.92 -0.63 -25.39
C VAL A 105 7.05 -1.18 -23.97
N LEU A 106 7.58 -0.37 -23.06
CA LEU A 106 7.65 -0.72 -21.64
C LEU A 106 6.24 -0.67 -21.04
N HIS A 107 5.82 -1.77 -20.41
CA HIS A 107 4.55 -1.88 -19.69
C HIS A 107 4.81 -2.07 -18.20
N PHE A 108 3.85 -1.62 -17.39
CA PHE A 108 3.90 -1.70 -15.94
C PHE A 108 2.79 -2.61 -15.42
N LEU A 109 3.16 -3.61 -14.63
CA LEU A 109 2.19 -4.55 -14.08
C LEU A 109 1.52 -3.95 -12.84
N LEU A 110 0.26 -3.58 -12.96
CA LEU A 110 -0.57 -3.17 -11.82
C LEU A 110 -1.43 -4.34 -11.36
N GLN A 111 -1.99 -4.24 -10.15
CA GLN A 111 -2.95 -5.21 -9.64
C GLN A 111 -4.26 -4.53 -9.25
N ALA A 112 -5.38 -5.23 -9.45
CA ALA A 112 -6.65 -4.86 -8.82
C ALA A 112 -6.61 -5.31 -7.35
N LYS A 113 -6.41 -4.37 -6.44
CA LYS A 113 -6.28 -4.63 -5.00
C LYS A 113 -7.50 -4.14 -4.27
N MET A 114 -8.07 -5.03 -3.45
CA MET A 114 -9.10 -4.65 -2.50
C MET A 114 -8.46 -4.14 -1.23
N GLU A 115 -8.90 -2.97 -0.77
CA GLU A 115 -8.57 -2.44 0.55
C GLU A 115 -9.84 -1.91 1.21
N PRO A 116 -10.06 -2.18 2.51
CA PRO A 116 -11.32 -1.84 3.17
C PRO A 116 -11.58 -0.34 3.26
N GLY A 117 -10.53 0.50 3.12
CA GLY A 117 -10.65 1.96 3.09
C GLY A 117 -10.90 2.56 1.71
N ASN A 118 -10.84 1.77 0.63
CA ASN A 118 -10.99 2.29 -0.73
C ASN A 118 -12.44 2.66 -1.03
N LEU A 119 -12.63 3.85 -1.62
CA LEU A 119 -13.86 4.15 -2.36
C LEU A 119 -13.95 3.17 -3.54
N GLY A 120 -15.06 2.43 -3.62
CA GLY A 120 -15.26 1.38 -4.61
C GLY A 120 -14.58 0.03 -4.30
N LEU A 121 -13.98 -0.12 -3.10
CA LEU A 121 -13.28 -1.30 -2.55
C LEU A 121 -12.02 -1.73 -3.33
N VAL A 122 -12.10 -1.83 -4.66
CA VAL A 122 -11.01 -2.29 -5.52
C VAL A 122 -10.46 -1.15 -6.35
N GLN A 123 -9.14 -0.96 -6.27
CA GLN A 123 -8.41 0.06 -7.05
C GLN A 123 -7.15 -0.55 -7.67
N LEU A 124 -6.51 0.19 -8.57
CA LEU A 124 -5.19 -0.18 -9.09
C LEU A 124 -4.13 0.08 -8.03
N ALA A 125 -3.30 -0.91 -7.77
CA ALA A 125 -2.17 -0.83 -6.85
C ALA A 125 -0.88 -1.34 -7.53
N PRO A 126 0.30 -1.08 -6.95
CA PRO A 126 1.57 -1.61 -7.44
C PRO A 126 1.56 -3.13 -7.56
N THR A 127 2.42 -3.73 -8.40
CA THR A 127 2.54 -5.20 -8.52
C THR A 127 2.70 -5.90 -7.16
N VAL A 128 3.49 -5.30 -6.27
CA VAL A 128 3.71 -5.74 -4.91
C VAL A 128 3.44 -4.56 -3.98
N GLN A 129 2.53 -4.77 -3.04
CA GLN A 129 2.31 -3.87 -1.92
C GLN A 129 2.25 -4.72 -0.66
N ALA A 130 3.36 -4.74 0.10
CA ALA A 130 3.51 -5.60 1.26
C ALA A 130 4.40 -4.97 2.35
N THR A 131 3.92 -5.00 3.58
CA THR A 131 4.71 -4.66 4.78
C THR A 131 5.56 -5.85 5.20
N ARG A 132 6.59 -5.61 6.02
CA ARG A 132 7.46 -6.67 6.56
C ARG A 132 6.70 -7.73 7.34
N SER A 133 5.75 -7.32 8.16
CA SER A 133 4.80 -8.19 8.86
C SER A 133 3.99 -9.10 7.93
N ASN A 134 3.65 -8.63 6.72
CA ASN A 134 2.87 -9.40 5.75
C ASN A 134 3.70 -10.46 5.00
N TYR A 135 4.91 -10.11 4.54
CA TYR A 135 5.71 -11.07 3.75
C TYR A 135 6.59 -12.01 4.56
N THR A 136 6.74 -11.81 5.87
CA THR A 136 7.34 -12.79 6.78
C THR A 136 6.38 -13.94 7.14
N LYS A 137 5.24 -14.05 6.43
CA LYS A 137 4.21 -15.10 6.55
C LYS A 137 3.64 -15.29 7.95
N VAL A 138 3.69 -14.25 8.77
CA VAL A 138 3.34 -14.43 10.18
C VAL A 138 1.83 -14.57 10.42
N HIS A 139 1.04 -14.47 9.34
CA HIS A 139 -0.40 -14.78 9.29
C HIS A 139 -0.70 -16.15 8.63
N ASN A 140 0.32 -16.95 8.32
CA ASN A 140 0.19 -18.21 7.56
C ASN A 140 -0.54 -18.04 6.20
N GLY A 141 -0.51 -16.82 5.65
CA GLY A 141 -1.12 -16.48 4.37
C GLY A 141 -0.30 -16.95 3.17
N ALA A 142 -0.91 -16.89 1.99
CA ALA A 142 -0.25 -17.22 0.73
C ALA A 142 0.98 -16.33 0.48
N ASP A 143 1.93 -16.86 -0.29
CA ASP A 143 3.08 -16.08 -0.76
C ASP A 143 2.62 -14.83 -1.51
N VAL A 144 3.26 -13.68 -1.22
CA VAL A 144 3.02 -12.44 -1.96
C VAL A 144 3.55 -12.64 -3.39
N PRO A 145 2.68 -12.64 -4.42
CA PRO A 145 3.12 -12.86 -5.79
C PRO A 145 4.19 -11.84 -6.19
N TYR A 146 5.18 -12.27 -6.97
CA TYR A 146 6.26 -11.43 -7.50
C TYR A 146 7.21 -10.78 -6.46
N LEU A 147 7.02 -10.99 -5.15
CA LEU A 147 7.86 -10.40 -4.10
C LEU A 147 9.37 -10.66 -4.30
N ARG A 148 9.73 -11.84 -4.81
CA ARG A 148 11.13 -12.21 -5.09
C ARG A 148 11.89 -11.21 -5.97
N HIS A 149 11.17 -10.46 -6.82
CA HIS A 149 11.79 -9.46 -7.69
C HIS A 149 12.26 -8.21 -6.93
N PHE A 150 11.73 -7.97 -5.72
CA PHE A 150 11.99 -6.76 -4.93
C PHE A 150 12.84 -7.00 -3.67
N MET A 151 12.99 -8.26 -3.22
CA MET A 151 13.78 -8.56 -2.02
C MET A 151 15.30 -8.43 -2.22
N ARG A 152 15.78 -8.78 -3.42
CA ARG A 152 17.20 -8.69 -3.82
C ARG A 152 17.28 -8.35 -5.31
N PRO A 153 16.85 -7.16 -5.72
CA PRO A 153 16.79 -6.82 -7.13
C PRO A 153 18.21 -6.79 -7.72
N ASN A 154 18.37 -7.33 -8.92
CA ASN A 154 19.59 -7.11 -9.67
C ASN A 154 19.69 -5.61 -10.00
N ARG A 155 20.74 -4.94 -9.52
CA ARG A 155 20.92 -3.49 -9.68
C ARG A 155 20.84 -3.00 -11.13
N SER A 156 21.22 -3.83 -12.10
CA SER A 156 21.11 -3.49 -13.53
C SER A 156 19.67 -3.41 -14.04
N ARG A 157 18.69 -3.91 -13.27
CA ARG A 157 17.26 -3.93 -13.61
C ARG A 157 16.43 -2.97 -12.75
N VAL A 158 17.05 -2.25 -11.82
CA VAL A 158 16.36 -1.26 -10.98
C VAL A 158 16.16 0.01 -11.80
N ILE A 159 14.91 0.43 -11.96
CA ILE A 159 14.56 1.71 -12.59
C ILE A 159 14.62 2.83 -11.55
N ALA A 160 14.00 2.59 -10.39
CA ALA A 160 14.00 3.46 -9.23
C ALA A 160 13.91 2.59 -7.96
N ASP A 161 14.64 3.00 -6.91
CA ASP A 161 14.61 2.41 -5.58
C ASP A 161 14.97 3.51 -4.58
N VAL A 162 13.97 3.97 -3.82
CA VAL A 162 14.08 5.12 -2.93
C VAL A 162 13.08 4.98 -1.78
N LEU A 163 13.46 5.46 -0.60
CA LEU A 163 12.54 5.63 0.52
C LEU A 163 11.79 6.95 0.36
N GLN A 164 10.46 6.87 0.42
CA GLN A 164 9.58 8.04 0.45
C GLN A 164 8.78 8.02 1.75
N SER A 165 8.45 9.21 2.25
CA SER A 165 7.55 9.36 3.38
C SER A 165 6.09 9.31 2.94
N GLU A 166 5.25 8.70 3.76
CA GLU A 166 3.79 8.84 3.68
C GLU A 166 3.33 10.15 4.34
N HIS A 167 2.01 10.33 4.48
CA HIS A 167 1.41 11.49 5.14
C HIS A 167 1.95 11.68 6.57
N GLY A 168 2.40 12.90 6.88
CA GLY A 168 2.95 13.28 8.19
C GLY A 168 2.01 14.13 9.06
N SER A 169 0.73 14.24 8.67
CA SER A 169 -0.30 15.09 9.28
C SER A 169 -1.45 14.29 9.88
#